data_AF-Q1CZE3-F1
#
_entry.id   AF-Q1CZE3-F1
#
_cell.length_a   1.000
_cell.length_b   1.000
_cell.length_c   1.000
_cell.angle_alpha   90.00
_cell.angle_beta   90.00
_cell.angle_gamma   90.00
#
_symmetry.space_group_name_H-M   'P 1'
#
loop_
_entity.id
_entity.type
_entity.pdbx_description
1 polymer ?
#
loop_
_entity_poly.entity_id
_entity_poly.type
_entity_poly.pdbx_seq_one_letter_code
_entity_poly.pdbx_strand_id
1 'polypeptide(L)'
;MTGTAWKRTVIQERFTRVTKRGWRNELRSVTARMPVNGTGEVAGVADIRACVSVQRGTRRVPDGTERVCRTKSRKVACGTEEKCRRKDMGNGFMEEVCEDVTKYCRESYEDCQNETRYRREPVYADQCTYDTHEWKPLTRREASGTDDAPRWPELAVGAADRLRREETYTVRLRYEDDGAHEHVLEPEDERTFLVWKKGQGARLTVTNLGTVEKVVPR
;
A
#
# COMPACT_ATOMS: atom_id res chain seq x y z
N MET A 1 -15.77 -14.33 27.87
CA MET A 1 -14.91 -13.14 27.69
C MET A 1 -14.15 -12.86 28.99
N THR A 2 -12.84 -12.64 28.93
CA THR A 2 -11.97 -12.52 30.13
C THR A 2 -11.71 -11.09 30.55
N GLY A 3 -11.70 -10.14 29.62
CA GLY A 3 -11.64 -8.72 29.92
C GLY A 3 -11.70 -7.85 28.68
N THR A 4 -11.85 -6.55 28.93
CA THR A 4 -11.77 -5.48 27.94
C THR A 4 -10.72 -4.47 28.34
N ALA A 5 -10.07 -3.86 27.36
CA ALA A 5 -9.19 -2.74 27.56
C ALA A 5 -9.44 -1.70 26.47
N TRP A 6 -9.25 -0.43 26.83
CA TRP A 6 -9.34 0.66 25.89
C TRP A 6 -8.21 1.66 26.13
N LYS A 7 -7.86 2.36 25.06
CA LYS A 7 -6.85 3.41 25.05
C LYS A 7 -7.36 4.53 24.16
N ARG A 8 -7.41 5.76 24.69
CA ARG A 8 -7.84 6.96 23.97
C ARG A 8 -6.80 8.06 24.10
N THR A 9 -6.39 8.62 22.97
CA THR A 9 -5.38 9.66 22.87
C THR A 9 -5.98 10.91 22.23
N VAL A 10 -5.79 12.06 22.89
CA VAL A 10 -6.12 13.37 22.34
C VAL A 10 -4.80 14.09 22.04
N ILE A 11 -4.63 14.49 20.78
CA ILE A 11 -3.49 15.26 20.31
C ILE A 11 -3.98 16.66 19.97
N GLN A 12 -3.46 17.65 20.67
CA GLN A 12 -3.61 19.05 20.32
C GLN A 12 -2.63 19.38 19.21
N GLU A 13 -3.14 19.92 18.11
CA GLU A 13 -2.31 20.46 17.04
C GLU A 13 -2.53 21.96 16.95
N ARG A 14 -1.45 22.72 16.73
CA ARG A 14 -1.47 24.17 16.52
C ARG A 14 -1.12 24.51 15.09
N PHE A 15 -1.89 25.39 14.48
CA PHE A 15 -1.61 25.88 13.14
C PHE A 15 -0.45 26.86 13.19
N THR A 16 0.74 26.37 12.83
CA THR A 16 2.00 27.05 13.10
C THR A 16 2.67 27.42 11.79
N ARG A 17 3.25 28.62 11.74
CA ARG A 17 4.06 29.06 10.61
C ARG A 17 5.31 28.20 10.49
N VAL A 18 5.60 27.75 9.28
CA VAL A 18 6.75 26.91 8.93
C VAL A 18 7.35 27.38 7.61
N THR A 19 8.64 27.09 7.42
CA THR A 19 9.33 27.34 6.16
C THR A 19 9.48 26.03 5.39
N LYS A 20 9.12 26.04 4.11
CA LYS A 20 9.24 24.90 3.18
C LYS A 20 10.00 25.29 1.92
N ARG A 21 10.34 24.28 1.11
CA ARG A 21 10.90 24.46 -0.23
C ARG A 21 9.92 23.96 -1.27
N GLY A 22 9.87 24.62 -2.42
CA GLY A 22 9.01 24.26 -3.54
C GLY A 22 9.53 24.82 -4.86
N TRP A 23 9.07 24.25 -5.97
CA TRP A 23 9.46 24.72 -7.30
C TRP A 23 8.79 26.05 -7.61
N ARG A 24 9.57 27.02 -8.11
CA ARG A 24 9.09 28.39 -8.35
C ARG A 24 7.84 28.43 -9.24
N ASN A 25 7.77 27.56 -10.25
CA ASN A 25 6.64 27.49 -11.18
C ASN A 25 5.37 26.85 -10.59
N GLU A 26 5.46 26.24 -9.41
CA GLU A 26 4.33 25.62 -8.69
C GLU A 26 3.86 26.49 -7.51
N LEU A 27 4.69 27.42 -7.05
CA LEU A 27 4.36 28.33 -5.97
C LEU A 27 3.49 29.48 -6.46
N ARG A 28 2.31 29.63 -5.87
CA ARG A 28 1.42 30.79 -6.06
C ARG A 28 1.25 31.47 -4.72
N SER A 29 1.48 32.78 -4.66
CA SER A 29 1.27 33.53 -3.42
C SER A 29 -0.20 33.52 -3.06
N VAL A 30 -0.48 33.11 -1.82
CA VAL A 30 -1.84 33.02 -1.26
C VAL A 30 -1.78 33.48 0.18
N THR A 31 -2.65 34.41 0.56
CA THR A 31 -2.74 34.87 1.94
C THR A 31 -3.24 33.75 2.84
N ALA A 32 -2.53 33.51 3.95
CA ALA A 32 -2.94 32.54 4.95
C ALA A 32 -4.20 33.01 5.69
N ARG A 33 -5.10 32.08 6.00
CA ARG A 33 -6.25 32.30 6.88
C ARG A 33 -6.09 31.42 8.10
N MET A 34 -6.09 32.03 9.28
CA MET A 34 -5.99 31.28 10.53
C MET A 34 -7.28 30.52 10.82
N PRO A 35 -7.20 29.32 11.41
CA PRO A 35 -8.37 28.60 11.86
C PRO A 35 -9.06 29.33 13.02
N VAL A 36 -10.36 29.13 13.11
CA VAL A 36 -11.16 29.49 14.28
C VAL A 36 -11.73 28.19 14.85
N ASN A 37 -11.40 27.90 16.11
CA ASN A 37 -11.77 26.66 16.81
C ASN A 37 -11.38 25.40 16.01
N GLY A 38 -10.18 25.42 15.41
CA GLY A 38 -9.64 24.27 14.69
C GLY A 38 -10.15 24.06 13.27
N THR A 39 -10.88 25.02 12.69
CA THR A 39 -11.46 24.89 11.35
C THR A 39 -11.33 26.16 10.50
N GLY A 40 -11.43 25.98 9.18
CA GLY A 40 -11.51 27.08 8.21
C GLY A 40 -10.16 27.64 7.80
N GLU A 41 -9.05 27.00 8.14
CA GLU A 41 -7.72 27.46 7.80
C GLU A 41 -7.41 27.43 6.29
N VAL A 42 -6.49 28.30 5.87
CA VAL A 42 -5.80 28.25 4.59
C VAL A 42 -4.32 28.44 4.89
N ALA A 43 -3.48 27.46 4.55
CA ALA A 43 -2.04 27.48 4.87
C ALA A 43 -1.31 28.69 4.28
N GLY A 44 -1.76 29.11 3.10
CA GLY A 44 -1.15 30.20 2.34
C GLY A 44 0.24 29.85 1.83
N VAL A 45 0.78 30.75 1.01
CA VAL A 45 2.15 30.74 0.54
C VAL A 45 2.60 32.19 0.55
N ALA A 46 3.48 32.51 1.49
CA ALA A 46 4.02 33.84 1.70
C ALA A 46 5.55 33.82 1.61
N ASP A 47 6.14 34.99 1.45
CA ASP A 47 7.58 35.21 1.56
C ASP A 47 8.44 34.25 0.72
N ILE A 48 8.04 34.04 -0.54
CA ILE A 48 8.80 33.23 -1.51
C ILE A 48 10.16 33.90 -1.75
N ARG A 49 11.25 33.23 -1.35
CA ARG A 49 12.61 33.77 -1.32
C ARG A 49 13.66 32.69 -1.58
N ALA A 50 14.93 33.09 -1.56
CA ALA A 50 16.09 32.21 -1.68
C ALA A 50 15.96 31.15 -2.79
N CYS A 51 15.60 31.60 -4.00
CA CYS A 51 15.46 30.72 -5.16
C CYS A 51 16.84 30.32 -5.68
N VAL A 52 17.06 29.02 -5.84
CA VAL A 52 18.30 28.46 -6.37
C VAL A 52 17.98 27.47 -7.49
N SER A 53 18.73 27.57 -8.59
CA SER A 53 18.62 26.62 -9.69
C SER A 53 19.24 25.29 -9.26
N VAL A 54 18.42 24.25 -9.19
CA VAL A 54 18.83 22.90 -8.79
C VAL A 54 18.30 21.89 -9.79
N GLN A 55 18.97 20.74 -9.89
CA GLN A 55 18.51 19.68 -10.78
C GLN A 55 17.17 19.13 -10.30
N ARG A 56 16.14 19.27 -11.14
CA ARG A 56 14.77 18.77 -10.90
C ARG A 56 14.56 17.37 -11.47
N GLY A 57 15.28 17.03 -12.53
CA GLY A 57 15.14 15.74 -13.18
C GLY A 57 16.18 15.51 -14.27
N THR A 58 15.87 14.57 -15.15
CA THR A 58 16.67 14.29 -16.35
C THR A 58 15.74 14.16 -17.56
N ARG A 59 16.24 14.52 -18.73
CA ARG A 59 15.59 14.23 -20.01
C ARG A 59 16.44 13.27 -20.82
N ARG A 60 15.79 12.42 -21.61
CA ARG A 60 16.47 11.57 -22.58
C ARG A 60 16.64 12.33 -23.88
N VAL A 61 17.87 12.41 -24.37
CA VAL A 61 18.20 13.07 -25.63
C VAL A 61 18.82 12.01 -26.56
N PRO A 62 18.30 11.83 -27.79
CA PRO A 62 18.93 10.95 -28.76
C PRO A 62 20.39 11.36 -29.00
N ASP A 63 21.31 10.42 -28.89
CA ASP A 63 22.76 10.67 -29.02
C ASP A 63 23.48 9.67 -29.94
N GLY A 64 22.71 8.98 -30.77
CA GLY A 64 23.22 8.06 -31.78
C GLY A 64 22.33 6.82 -31.92
N THR A 65 22.92 5.78 -32.50
CA THR A 65 22.29 4.47 -32.68
C THR A 65 23.21 3.39 -32.13
N GLU A 66 22.61 2.33 -31.59
CA GLU A 66 23.31 1.16 -31.09
C GLU A 66 22.74 -0.09 -31.75
N ARG A 67 23.62 -1.01 -32.17
CA ARG A 67 23.21 -2.29 -32.75
C ARG A 67 22.85 -3.24 -31.61
N VAL A 68 21.57 -3.58 -31.49
CA VAL A 68 21.04 -4.48 -30.47
C VAL A 68 20.68 -5.81 -31.13
N CYS A 69 21.35 -6.88 -30.70
CA CYS A 69 21.08 -8.25 -31.16
C CYS A 69 20.28 -9.00 -30.10
N ARG A 70 19.19 -9.65 -30.51
CA ARG A 70 18.36 -10.51 -29.65
C ARG A 70 18.37 -11.92 -30.21
N THR A 71 18.66 -12.90 -29.37
CA THR A 71 18.55 -14.31 -29.75
C THR A 71 17.07 -14.69 -29.87
N LYS A 72 16.64 -15.06 -31.08
CA LYS A 72 15.30 -15.58 -31.36
C LYS A 72 15.39 -17.05 -31.76
N SER A 73 14.28 -17.79 -31.64
CA SER A 73 14.20 -19.16 -32.12
C SER A 73 13.16 -19.28 -33.23
N ARG A 74 13.46 -20.10 -34.23
CA ARG A 74 12.52 -20.48 -35.30
C ARG A 74 12.48 -21.99 -35.46
N LYS A 75 11.37 -22.52 -35.95
CA LYS A 75 11.27 -23.94 -36.33
C LYS A 75 11.81 -24.10 -37.74
N VAL A 76 12.78 -25.00 -37.91
CA VAL A 76 13.34 -25.37 -39.22
C VAL A 76 13.19 -26.87 -39.41
N ALA A 77 12.95 -27.30 -40.64
CA ALA A 77 12.97 -28.72 -40.97
C ALA A 77 14.37 -29.27 -40.70
N CYS A 78 14.47 -30.33 -39.89
CA CYS A 78 15.75 -30.90 -39.44
C CYS A 78 15.87 -32.40 -39.72
N GLY A 79 14.96 -32.96 -40.51
CA GLY A 79 14.92 -34.36 -40.89
C GLY A 79 13.50 -34.86 -41.06
N THR A 80 13.34 -36.17 -41.05
CA THR A 80 12.05 -36.86 -41.02
C THR A 80 11.92 -37.67 -39.74
N GLU A 81 10.68 -37.87 -39.28
CA GLU A 81 10.35 -38.82 -38.23
C GLU A 81 9.27 -39.75 -38.76
N GLU A 82 9.43 -41.05 -38.51
CA GLU A 82 8.45 -42.06 -38.89
C GLU A 82 7.29 -42.05 -37.91
N LYS A 83 6.06 -41.86 -38.40
CA LYS A 83 4.84 -41.99 -37.60
C LYS A 83 4.04 -43.18 -38.06
N CYS A 84 3.98 -44.17 -37.18
CA CYS A 84 3.19 -45.37 -37.39
C CYS A 84 1.83 -45.24 -36.70
N ARG A 85 0.78 -45.64 -37.40
CA ARG A 85 -0.55 -45.83 -36.82
C ARG A 85 -1.01 -47.25 -37.08
N ARG A 86 -1.66 -47.84 -36.08
CA ARG A 86 -2.29 -49.14 -36.22
C ARG A 86 -3.70 -48.97 -36.76
N LYS A 87 -4.01 -49.69 -37.83
CA LYS A 87 -5.29 -49.71 -38.50
C LYS A 87 -5.89 -51.11 -38.33
N ASP A 88 -7.04 -51.17 -37.66
CA ASP A 88 -7.80 -52.41 -37.52
C ASP A 88 -8.38 -52.80 -38.88
N MET A 89 -8.16 -54.04 -39.30
CA MET A 89 -8.64 -54.58 -40.57
C MET A 89 -10.03 -55.23 -40.47
N GLY A 90 -10.67 -55.19 -39.30
CA GLY A 90 -12.03 -55.68 -39.07
C GLY A 90 -12.16 -57.21 -39.07
N ASN A 91 -11.05 -57.94 -39.16
CA ASN A 91 -10.98 -59.40 -39.17
C ASN A 91 -10.17 -59.96 -37.98
N GLY A 92 -9.94 -59.14 -36.95
CA GLY A 92 -9.14 -59.49 -35.77
C GLY A 92 -7.63 -59.29 -35.94
N PHE A 93 -7.16 -58.81 -37.09
CA PHE A 93 -5.75 -58.45 -37.33
C PHE A 93 -5.57 -56.93 -37.41
N MET A 94 -4.38 -56.46 -37.02
CA MET A 94 -3.99 -55.05 -37.03
C MET A 94 -2.84 -54.83 -38.03
N GLU A 95 -2.96 -53.81 -38.87
CA GLU A 95 -1.90 -53.38 -39.78
C GLU A 95 -1.22 -52.13 -39.23
N GLU A 96 0.11 -52.10 -39.20
CA GLU A 96 0.88 -50.92 -38.83
C GLU A 96 1.29 -50.16 -40.10
N VAL A 97 0.71 -48.98 -40.30
CA VAL A 97 0.99 -48.11 -41.45
C VAL A 97 1.86 -46.97 -40.96
N CYS A 98 3.09 -46.91 -41.47
CA CYS A 98 4.06 -45.87 -41.14
C CYS A 98 4.18 -44.86 -42.30
N GLU A 99 4.26 -43.58 -41.96
CA GLU A 99 4.56 -42.50 -42.91
C GLU A 99 5.69 -41.62 -42.37
N ASP A 100 6.62 -41.24 -43.25
CA ASP A 100 7.66 -40.27 -42.92
C ASP A 100 7.08 -38.86 -42.95
N VAL A 101 7.12 -38.18 -41.80
CA VAL A 101 6.70 -36.79 -41.68
C VAL A 101 7.89 -35.88 -41.41
N THR A 102 7.85 -34.65 -41.92
CA THR A 102 8.94 -33.68 -41.68
C THR A 102 9.06 -33.35 -40.20
N LYS A 103 10.25 -33.58 -39.64
CA LYS A 103 10.61 -33.23 -38.27
C LYS A 103 11.08 -31.77 -38.21
N TYR A 104 10.52 -30.98 -37.30
CA TYR A 104 10.90 -29.59 -37.09
C TYR A 104 11.68 -29.42 -35.79
N CYS A 105 12.91 -28.91 -35.88
CA CYS A 105 13.75 -28.57 -34.74
C CYS A 105 13.74 -27.07 -34.49
N ARG A 106 14.05 -26.66 -33.26
CA ARG A 106 14.27 -25.25 -32.93
C ARG A 106 15.71 -24.87 -33.24
N GLU A 107 15.89 -23.85 -34.06
CA GLU A 107 17.18 -23.21 -34.33
C GLU A 107 17.17 -21.82 -33.69
N SER A 108 18.25 -21.47 -32.99
CA SER A 108 18.48 -20.12 -32.47
C SER A 108 19.24 -19.27 -33.48
N TYR A 109 18.82 -18.03 -33.70
CA TYR A 109 19.51 -17.05 -34.54
C TYR A 109 19.56 -15.68 -33.85
N GLU A 110 20.54 -14.86 -34.23
CA GLU A 110 20.64 -13.48 -33.77
C GLU A 110 19.84 -12.56 -34.69
N ASP A 111 18.88 -11.85 -34.12
CA ASP A 111 18.12 -10.80 -34.78
C ASP A 111 18.67 -9.45 -34.33
N CYS A 112 19.46 -8.80 -35.19
CA CYS A 112 20.14 -7.55 -34.90
C CYS A 112 19.44 -6.37 -35.58
N GLN A 113 19.09 -5.35 -34.80
CA GLN A 113 18.54 -4.10 -35.32
C GLN A 113 19.23 -2.89 -34.69
N ASN A 114 19.31 -1.80 -35.45
CA ASN A 114 19.79 -0.52 -34.92
C ASN A 114 18.67 0.15 -34.14
N GLU A 115 18.90 0.41 -32.86
CA GLU A 115 17.98 1.13 -31.99
C GLU A 115 18.55 2.52 -31.66
N THR A 116 17.69 3.51 -31.46
CA THR A 116 18.12 4.84 -31.02
C THR A 116 18.70 4.77 -29.62
N ARG A 117 19.93 5.25 -29.46
CA ARG A 117 20.58 5.41 -28.16
C ARG A 117 20.24 6.78 -27.57
N TYR A 118 20.05 6.81 -26.26
CA TYR A 118 19.70 8.02 -25.52
C TYR A 118 20.69 8.27 -24.40
N ARG A 119 21.21 9.51 -24.31
CA ARG A 119 21.89 10.00 -23.11
C ARG A 119 20.90 10.71 -22.19
N ARG A 120 21.25 10.76 -20.90
CA ARG A 120 20.50 11.53 -19.89
C ARG A 120 21.17 12.89 -19.69
N GLU A 121 20.40 13.95 -19.91
CA GLU A 121 20.84 15.31 -19.59
C GLU A 121 20.09 15.83 -18.37
N PRO A 122 20.76 16.55 -17.45
CA PRO A 122 20.11 17.15 -16.29
C PRO A 122 19.15 18.26 -16.72
N VAL A 123 17.97 18.31 -16.09
CA VAL A 123 17.01 19.41 -16.23
C VAL A 123 17.00 20.19 -14.93
N TYR A 124 17.33 21.47 -15.01
CA TYR A 124 17.38 22.38 -13.88
C TYR A 124 16.08 23.20 -13.78
N ALA A 125 15.69 23.50 -12.55
CA ALA A 125 14.60 24.43 -12.26
C ALA A 125 14.87 25.17 -10.94
N ASP A 126 14.21 26.30 -10.74
CA ASP A 126 14.37 27.08 -9.52
C ASP A 126 13.56 26.47 -8.38
N GLN A 127 14.24 26.12 -7.30
CA GLN A 127 13.61 25.76 -6.02
C GLN A 127 13.76 26.94 -5.07
N CYS A 128 12.64 27.42 -4.54
CA CYS A 128 12.58 28.55 -3.61
C CYS A 128 12.17 28.09 -2.22
N THR A 129 12.59 28.83 -1.20
CA THR A 129 12.00 28.74 0.14
C THR A 129 10.76 29.63 0.21
N TYR A 130 9.78 29.24 1.02
CA TYR A 130 8.57 30.02 1.27
C TYR A 130 8.04 29.70 2.66
N ASP A 131 7.24 30.61 3.20
CA ASP A 131 6.55 30.39 4.47
C ASP A 131 5.10 30.00 4.22
N THR A 132 4.63 29.06 5.03
CA THR A 132 3.27 28.52 5.01
C THR A 132 2.86 28.12 6.42
N HIS A 133 1.69 27.55 6.61
CA HIS A 133 1.24 27.05 7.91
C HIS A 133 0.92 25.57 7.85
N GLU A 134 1.24 24.87 8.94
CA GLU A 134 0.92 23.46 9.11
C GLU A 134 0.41 23.21 10.52
N TRP A 135 -0.45 22.22 10.65
CA TRP A 135 -0.81 21.66 11.95
C TRP A 135 0.40 20.92 12.53
N LYS A 136 0.92 21.41 13.65
CA LYS A 136 2.01 20.78 14.40
C LYS A 136 1.51 20.30 15.76
N PRO A 137 1.87 19.08 16.19
CA PRO A 137 1.49 18.59 17.50
C PRO A 137 2.09 19.49 18.59
N LEU A 138 1.26 19.93 19.51
CA LEU A 138 1.63 20.79 20.65
C LEU A 138 1.63 20.00 21.96
N THR A 139 0.59 19.21 22.19
CA THR A 139 0.42 18.43 23.42
C THR A 139 -0.31 17.15 23.11
N ARG A 140 0.02 16.09 23.85
CA ARG A 140 -0.68 14.80 23.79
C ARG A 140 -1.15 14.42 25.19
N ARG A 141 -2.37 13.91 25.30
CA ARG A 141 -2.90 13.29 26.52
C ARG A 141 -3.49 11.95 26.18
N GLU A 142 -3.34 11.03 27.11
CA GLU A 142 -3.75 9.65 26.97
C GLU A 142 -4.58 9.27 28.20
N ALA A 143 -5.65 8.54 27.96
CA ALA A 143 -6.38 7.82 28.99
C ALA A 143 -6.49 6.36 28.56
N SER A 144 -6.43 5.46 29.53
CA SER A 144 -6.66 4.04 29.33
C SER A 144 -7.43 3.47 30.51
N GLY A 145 -8.01 2.31 30.29
CA GLY A 145 -8.79 1.61 31.30
C GLY A 145 -9.02 0.16 30.92
N THR A 146 -9.47 -0.60 31.91
CA THR A 146 -9.76 -2.04 31.80
C THR A 146 -11.09 -2.31 32.47
N ASP A 147 -11.97 -3.04 31.78
CA ASP A 147 -13.30 -3.42 32.27
C ASP A 147 -14.19 -2.24 32.72
N ASP A 148 -13.86 -1.01 32.31
CA ASP A 148 -14.61 0.22 32.54
C ASP A 148 -15.01 0.92 31.22
N ALA A 149 -15.87 1.93 31.33
CA ALA A 149 -16.32 2.69 30.18
C ALA A 149 -15.20 3.60 29.62
N PRO A 150 -14.98 3.64 28.30
CA PRO A 150 -13.98 4.52 27.70
C PRO A 150 -14.29 5.99 27.96
N ARG A 151 -13.25 6.76 28.26
CA ARG A 151 -13.35 8.22 28.44
C ARG A 151 -12.23 8.93 27.70
N TRP A 152 -12.53 10.14 27.21
CA TRP A 152 -11.51 11.01 26.64
C TRP A 152 -10.79 11.76 27.75
N PRO A 153 -9.45 11.88 27.71
CA PRO A 153 -8.74 12.78 28.60
C PRO A 153 -9.13 14.24 28.30
N GLU A 154 -9.24 15.05 29.35
CA GLU A 154 -9.53 16.48 29.20
C GLU A 154 -8.32 17.24 28.66
N LEU A 155 -8.57 18.13 27.72
CA LEU A 155 -7.55 19.00 27.16
C LEU A 155 -8.15 20.33 26.67
N ALA A 156 -7.64 21.44 27.19
CA ALA A 156 -8.05 22.78 26.78
C ALA A 156 -7.47 23.12 25.40
N VAL A 157 -8.25 23.84 24.58
CA VAL A 157 -7.93 24.16 23.17
C VAL A 157 -7.99 25.67 22.97
N GLY A 158 -6.94 26.25 22.40
CA GLY A 158 -6.95 27.64 21.97
C GLY A 158 -7.67 27.85 20.64
N ALA A 159 -7.97 29.11 20.30
CA ALA A 159 -8.70 29.43 19.07
C ALA A 159 -8.01 28.95 17.77
N ALA A 160 -6.67 28.91 17.76
CA ALA A 160 -5.86 28.46 16.62
C ALA A 160 -5.45 26.97 16.68
N ASP A 161 -6.00 26.22 17.64
CA ASP A 161 -5.68 24.83 17.88
C ASP A 161 -6.83 23.93 17.39
N ARG A 162 -6.51 22.68 17.05
CA ARG A 162 -7.49 21.62 16.80
C ARG A 162 -7.15 20.37 17.60
N LEU A 163 -8.15 19.52 17.80
CA LEU A 163 -7.98 18.22 18.44
C LEU A 163 -8.04 17.10 17.40
N ARG A 164 -7.02 16.25 17.39
CA ARG A 164 -7.05 14.94 16.76
C ARG A 164 -7.28 13.88 17.84
N ARG A 165 -8.20 12.96 17.57
CA ARG A 165 -8.58 11.89 18.48
C ARG A 165 -8.18 10.55 17.87
N GLU A 166 -7.57 9.71 18.69
CA GLU A 166 -7.17 8.35 18.35
C GLU A 166 -7.71 7.41 19.42
N GLU A 167 -8.25 6.27 19.02
CA GLU A 167 -8.79 5.28 19.94
C GLU A 167 -8.37 3.87 19.53
N THR A 168 -8.23 3.01 20.53
CA THR A 168 -7.89 1.61 20.36
C THR A 168 -8.64 0.81 21.41
N TYR A 169 -9.29 -0.26 20.95
CA TYR A 169 -10.10 -1.15 21.76
C TYR A 169 -9.56 -2.55 21.70
N THR A 170 -9.65 -3.27 22.80
CA THR A 170 -9.18 -4.64 22.90
C THR A 170 -10.18 -5.45 23.70
N VAL A 171 -10.65 -6.55 23.14
CA VAL A 171 -11.48 -7.54 23.84
C VAL A 171 -10.73 -8.86 23.87
N ARG A 172 -10.55 -9.39 25.08
CA ARG A 172 -9.86 -10.67 25.31
C ARG A 172 -10.88 -11.78 25.54
N LEU A 173 -10.75 -12.83 24.77
CA LEU A 173 -11.60 -14.01 24.82
C LEU A 173 -10.72 -15.20 25.16
N ARG A 174 -11.15 -15.99 26.13
CA ARG A 174 -10.60 -17.31 26.39
C ARG A 174 -11.64 -18.35 26.00
N TYR A 175 -11.21 -19.36 25.27
CA TYR A 175 -12.01 -20.52 24.90
C TYR A 175 -11.19 -21.80 25.07
N GLU A 176 -11.89 -22.93 25.17
CA GLU A 176 -11.26 -24.24 25.27
C GLU A 176 -11.64 -25.07 24.04
N ASP A 177 -10.62 -25.55 23.32
CA ASP A 177 -10.72 -26.43 22.16
C ASP A 177 -9.38 -27.17 22.02
N ASP A 178 -9.29 -28.39 22.53
CA ASP A 178 -8.03 -29.14 22.69
C ASP A 178 -6.92 -28.39 23.47
N GLY A 179 -7.32 -27.57 24.46
CA GLY A 179 -6.43 -26.75 25.26
C GLY A 179 -7.05 -25.38 25.57
N ALA A 180 -6.36 -24.58 26.38
CA ALA A 180 -6.78 -23.21 26.67
C ALA A 180 -6.21 -22.24 25.63
N HIS A 181 -7.09 -21.56 24.89
CA HIS A 181 -6.73 -20.58 23.86
C HIS A 181 -7.16 -19.17 24.25
N GLU A 182 -6.37 -18.16 23.88
CA GLU A 182 -6.71 -16.74 23.97
C GLU A 182 -6.87 -16.17 22.56
N HIS A 183 -7.92 -15.38 22.35
CA HIS A 183 -8.16 -14.64 21.13
C HIS A 183 -8.40 -13.17 21.47
N VAL A 184 -7.80 -12.29 20.67
CA VAL A 184 -7.89 -10.84 20.85
C VAL A 184 -8.68 -10.27 19.68
N LEU A 185 -9.73 -9.53 20.01
CA LEU A 185 -10.46 -8.72 19.03
C LEU A 185 -10.07 -7.26 19.21
N GLU A 186 -10.00 -6.53 18.10
CA GLU A 186 -9.78 -5.10 18.05
C GLU A 186 -11.00 -4.43 17.42
N PRO A 187 -12.05 -4.12 18.20
CA PRO A 187 -13.20 -3.38 17.68
C PRO A 187 -12.78 -2.05 17.05
N GLU A 188 -13.36 -1.72 15.89
CA GLU A 188 -13.03 -0.48 15.16
C GLU A 188 -13.58 0.77 15.85
N ASP A 189 -14.68 0.66 16.59
CA ASP A 189 -15.36 1.79 17.23
C ASP A 189 -15.87 1.47 18.65
N GLU A 190 -16.16 2.54 19.39
CA GLU A 190 -16.69 2.46 20.76
C GLU A 190 -18.01 1.68 20.84
N ARG A 191 -18.88 1.83 19.84
CA ARG A 191 -20.19 1.19 19.85
C ARG A 191 -20.03 -0.33 19.83
N THR A 192 -19.14 -0.85 19.00
CA THR A 192 -18.82 -2.27 18.86
C THR A 192 -18.11 -2.79 20.10
N PHE A 193 -17.21 -1.99 20.68
CA PHE A 193 -16.54 -2.31 21.94
C PHE A 193 -17.52 -2.45 23.11
N LEU A 194 -18.45 -1.51 23.27
CA LEU A 194 -19.40 -1.48 24.40
C LEU A 194 -20.43 -2.62 24.40
N VAL A 195 -20.57 -3.38 23.31
CA VAL A 195 -21.40 -4.60 23.29
C VAL A 195 -20.78 -5.70 24.15
N TRP A 196 -19.46 -5.69 24.35
CA TRP A 196 -18.74 -6.72 25.09
C TRP A 196 -18.67 -6.40 26.59
N LYS A 197 -19.24 -7.27 27.42
CA LYS A 197 -19.16 -7.16 28.89
C LYS A 197 -18.39 -8.29 29.52
N LYS A 198 -17.62 -8.00 30.56
CA LYS A 198 -16.86 -9.03 31.29
C LYS A 198 -17.81 -10.12 31.77
N GLY A 199 -17.40 -11.38 31.56
CA GLY A 199 -18.23 -12.54 31.88
C GLY A 199 -19.29 -12.90 30.82
N GLN A 200 -19.49 -12.07 29.78
CA GLN A 200 -20.39 -12.40 28.68
C GLN A 200 -19.83 -13.57 27.85
N GLY A 201 -20.73 -14.47 27.47
CA GLY A 201 -20.44 -15.55 26.53
C GLY A 201 -20.27 -15.01 25.10
N ALA A 202 -19.51 -15.73 24.29
CA ALA A 202 -19.34 -15.43 22.87
C ALA A 202 -19.54 -16.69 22.05
N ARG A 203 -19.98 -16.55 20.80
CA ARG A 203 -19.95 -17.63 19.81
C ARG A 203 -18.75 -17.40 18.91
N LEU A 204 -17.82 -18.35 18.91
CA LEU A 204 -16.66 -18.38 18.02
C LEU A 204 -16.93 -19.37 16.89
N THR A 205 -16.51 -19.02 15.67
CA THR A 205 -16.40 -19.92 14.54
C THR A 205 -14.92 -20.11 14.28
N VAL A 206 -14.44 -21.35 14.44
CA VAL A 206 -13.03 -21.72 14.30
C VAL A 206 -12.92 -22.68 13.11
N THR A 207 -11.93 -22.45 12.26
CA THR A 207 -11.62 -23.32 11.11
C THR A 207 -10.97 -24.62 11.58
N ASN A 208 -10.97 -25.67 10.74
CA ASN A 208 -10.30 -26.93 11.05
C ASN A 208 -8.78 -26.81 11.28
N LEU A 209 -8.19 -25.65 10.97
CA LEU A 209 -6.78 -25.32 11.20
C LEU A 209 -6.57 -24.50 12.50
N GLY A 210 -7.60 -24.36 13.35
CA GLY A 210 -7.53 -23.64 14.62
C GLY A 210 -7.59 -22.12 14.50
N THR A 211 -7.83 -21.56 13.30
CA THR A 211 -7.95 -20.11 13.10
C THR A 211 -9.38 -19.64 13.40
N VAL A 212 -9.54 -18.62 14.23
CA VAL A 212 -10.83 -17.99 14.53
C VAL A 212 -11.26 -17.10 13.34
N GLU A 213 -12.37 -17.43 12.70
CA GLU A 213 -12.91 -16.73 11.52
C GLU A 213 -13.97 -15.68 11.91
N LYS A 214 -14.76 -15.96 12.94
CA LYS A 214 -15.84 -15.08 13.37
C LYS A 214 -16.05 -15.15 14.87
N VAL A 215 -16.29 -14.00 15.50
CA VAL A 215 -16.69 -13.92 16.90
C VAL A 215 -17.90 -13.01 17.04
N VAL A 216 -18.95 -13.49 17.70
CA VAL A 216 -20.18 -12.74 17.97
C VAL A 216 -20.51 -12.81 19.47
N PRO A 217 -20.83 -11.69 20.15
CA PRO A 217 -21.27 -11.71 21.54
C PRO A 217 -22.63 -12.42 21.68
N ARG A 218 -22.88 -13.08 22.82
CA ARG A 218 -24.18 -13.72 23.14
C ARG A 218 -25.08 -12.82 23.97
#